data_AF-A0A2S9GPR5-F1
#
_entry.id   AF-A0A2S9GPR5-F1
#
_cell.length_a   1.000
_cell.length_b   1.000
_cell.length_c   1.000
_cell.angle_alpha   90.00
_cell.angle_beta   90.00
_cell.angle_gamma   90.00
#
_symmetry.space_group_name_H-M   'P 1'
#
loop_
_entity.id
_entity.type
_entity.pdbx_description
1 polymer ?
#
loop_
_entity_poly.entity_id
_entity_poly.type
_entity_poly.pdbx_seq_one_letter_code
_entity_poly.pdbx_strand_id
1 'polypeptide(L)' 'GANAVQEMAFTLADGVTYCDTVLARGRMTIDKFAPQISFFFYTHGDFFEEIAKYRAGRRRWATIVRERYGADSD' A
#
# COMPACT_ATOMS: atom_id res chain seq x y z
N GLY A 1 6.18 0.45 18.42
CA GLY A 1 7.57 -0.06 18.36
C GLY A 1 8.27 0.52 17.16
N ALA A 2 7.70 0.29 15.97
CA ALA A 2 7.98 1.10 14.78
C ALA A 2 7.47 2.54 14.96
N ASN A 3 8.14 3.51 14.33
CA ASN A 3 7.61 4.87 14.16
C ASN A 3 6.66 4.93 12.94
N ALA A 4 5.97 6.07 12.77
CA ALA A 4 4.97 6.27 11.70
C ALA A 4 5.52 5.99 10.29
N VAL A 5 6.77 6.40 10.01
CA VAL A 5 7.41 6.19 8.71
C VAL A 5 7.72 4.72 8.47
N GLN A 6 8.28 4.04 9.47
CA GLN A 6 8.60 2.61 9.41
C GLN A 6 7.33 1.76 9.22
N GLU A 7 6.29 2.04 10.01
CA GLU A 7 5.01 1.34 9.89
C GLU A 7 4.43 1.45 8.48
N MET A 8 4.43 2.67 7.91
CA MET A 8 3.96 2.90 6.54
C MET A 8 4.84 2.18 5.51
N ALA A 9 6.16 2.32 5.62
CA ALA A 9 7.09 1.76 4.64
C ALA A 9 7.02 0.22 4.60
N PHE A 10 7.02 -0.43 5.76
CA PHE A 10 6.99 -1.89 5.85
C PHE A 10 5.66 -2.44 5.35
N THR A 11 4.54 -1.84 5.77
CA THR A 11 3.21 -2.27 5.32
C THR A 11 3.03 -2.16 3.81
N LEU A 12 3.52 -1.07 3.19
CA LEU A 12 3.46 -0.93 1.73
C LEU A 12 4.40 -1.91 1.01
N ALA A 13 5.56 -2.21 1.60
CA ALA A 13 6.48 -3.22 1.06
C ALA A 13 5.88 -4.64 1.09
N ASP A 14 5.13 -4.97 2.15
CA ASP A 14 4.39 -6.22 2.24
C ASP A 14 3.28 -6.27 1.16
N GLY A 15 2.54 -5.17 0.98
CA GLY A 15 1.53 -5.06 -0.08
C GLY A 15 2.11 -5.29 -1.49
N VAL A 16 3.28 -4.71 -1.77
CA VAL A 16 4.05 -4.96 -3.01
C VAL A 16 4.41 -6.44 -3.15
N THR A 17 4.90 -7.06 -2.09
CA THR A 17 5.29 -8.47 -2.10
C THR A 17 4.08 -9.38 -2.38
N TYR A 18 2.90 -9.04 -1.84
CA TYR A 18 1.67 -9.76 -2.13
C TYR A 18 1.24 -9.60 -3.60
N CYS A 19 1.31 -8.38 -4.15
CA CYS A 19 1.06 -8.14 -5.57
C CYS A 19 2.01 -8.98 -6.43
N ASP A 20 3.32 -8.90 -6.21
CA ASP A 20 4.33 -9.66 -6.95
C ASP A 20 4.03 -11.17 -6.90
N THR A 21 3.71 -11.69 -5.72
CA THR A 21 3.42 -13.12 -5.52
C THR A 21 2.17 -13.57 -6.25
N VAL A 22 1.11 -12.76 -6.25
CA VAL A 22 -0.16 -13.10 -6.90
C VAL A 22 -0.04 -13.00 -8.42
N LEU A 23 0.61 -11.95 -8.92
CA LEU A 23 0.86 -11.77 -10.35
C LEU A 23 1.76 -12.88 -10.91
N ALA A 24 2.78 -13.30 -10.17
CA ALA A 24 3.66 -14.41 -10.56
C ALA A 24 2.92 -15.75 -10.70
N ARG A 25 1.79 -15.94 -10.00
CA ARG A 25 0.92 -17.12 -10.17
C ARG A 25 0.07 -17.07 -11.44
N GLY A 26 -0.02 -15.92 -12.10
CA GLY A 26 -0.66 -15.75 -13.41
C GLY A 26 -2.19 -15.88 -13.47
N ARG A 27 -2.88 -15.99 -12.32
CA ARG A 27 -4.35 -16.17 -12.29
C ARG A 27 -5.15 -14.86 -12.23
N MET A 28 -4.49 -13.74 -11.94
CA MET A 28 -5.14 -12.45 -11.69
C MET A 28 -4.24 -11.31 -12.14
N THR A 29 -4.82 -10.27 -12.73
CA THR A 29 -4.13 -9.03 -13.09
C THR A 29 -4.10 -8.07 -11.91
N ILE A 30 -3.28 -7.01 -11.99
CA ILE A 30 -3.23 -6.01 -10.92
C ILE A 30 -4.59 -5.35 -10.70
N ASP A 31 -5.32 -5.02 -11.76
CA ASP A 31 -6.63 -4.35 -11.65
C ASP A 31 -7.70 -5.23 -10.99
N LYS A 32 -7.53 -6.56 -11.03
CA LYS A 32 -8.42 -7.49 -10.34
C LYS A 32 -8.01 -7.71 -8.89
N PHE A 33 -6.72 -7.62 -8.59
CA PHE A 33 -6.20 -7.93 -7.26
C PHE A 33 -6.13 -6.71 -6.34
N ALA A 34 -5.61 -5.58 -6.82
CA ALA A 34 -5.40 -4.38 -6.01
C ALA A 34 -6.68 -3.90 -5.29
N PRO A 35 -7.89 -3.94 -5.88
CA PRO A 35 -9.12 -3.57 -5.17
C PRO A 35 -9.50 -4.49 -4.01
N GLN A 36 -8.90 -5.68 -3.91
CA GLN A 36 -9.13 -6.64 -2.82
C GLN A 36 -8.19 -6.41 -1.64
N ILE A 37 -7.18 -5.56 -1.80
CA ILE A 37 -6.22 -5.26 -0.73
C ILE A 37 -6.80 -4.19 0.18
N SER A 38 -6.81 -4.47 1.48
CA SER A 38 -7.05 -3.50 2.53
C SER A 38 -5.81 -3.36 3.41
N PHE A 39 -5.65 -2.18 4.01
CA PHE A 39 -4.54 -1.91 4.92
C PHE A 39 -5.07 -1.65 6.32
N PHE A 40 -4.31 -2.10 7.30
CA PHE A 40 -4.58 -1.86 8.71
C PHE A 40 -3.37 -1.17 9.33
N PHE A 41 -3.59 -0.02 9.95
CA PHE A 41 -2.57 0.80 10.58
C PHE A 41 -3.01 1.14 12.00
N TYR A 42 -2.04 1.26 12.89
CA TYR A 42 -2.22 1.82 14.21
C TYR A 42 -2.21 3.36 14.13
N THR A 43 -2.99 4.04 14.96
CA THR A 43 -2.95 5.49 15.12
C THR A 43 -2.23 5.82 16.41
N HIS A 44 -1.02 6.38 16.30
CA HIS A 44 -0.26 6.87 17.45
C HIS A 44 -0.85 8.17 18.03
N GLY A 45 -0.26 8.67 19.11
CA GLY A 45 -0.71 9.89 19.80
C GLY A 45 -0.33 11.21 19.10
N ASP A 46 0.53 11.19 18.07
CA ASP A 46 0.88 12.40 17.32
C ASP A 46 -0.20 12.70 16.27
N PHE A 47 -1.12 13.59 16.62
CA PHE A 47 -2.32 13.87 15.84
C PHE A 47 -2.03 14.30 14.39
N PHE A 48 -1.09 15.21 14.17
CA PHE A 48 -0.82 15.74 12.84
C PHE A 48 0.05 14.80 12.02
N GLU A 49 1.04 14.14 12.65
CA GLU A 49 1.86 13.15 11.97
C GLU A 49 1.00 11.98 11.47
N GLU A 50 0.05 11.50 12.27
CA GLU A 50 -0.83 10.40 11.88
C GLU A 50 -1.76 10.78 10.72
N ILE A 51 -2.33 11.98 10.72
CA ILE A 51 -3.09 12.50 9.56
C ILE A 51 -2.20 12.56 8.31
N ALA A 52 -0.97 13.05 8.45
CA ALA A 52 -0.02 13.11 7.36
C ALA A 52 0.35 11.71 6.84
N LYS A 53 0.58 10.75 7.74
CA LYS A 53 0.86 9.34 7.45
C LYS A 53 -0.23 8.75 6.56
N TYR A 54 -1.50 8.89 6.94
CA TYR A 54 -2.61 8.35 6.15
C TYR A 54 -2.73 8.97 4.75
N ARG A 55 -2.56 10.30 4.65
CA ARG A 55 -2.61 11.00 3.35
C ARG A 55 -1.44 10.62 2.46
N ALA A 56 -0.24 10.55 3.02
CA ALA A 56 0.97 10.15 2.32
C ALA A 56 0.89 8.69 1.87
N GLY A 57 0.40 7.80 2.74
CA GLY A 57 0.22 6.37 2.47
C GLY A 57 -0.68 6.11 1.27
N ARG A 58 -1.87 6.72 1.22
CA ARG A 58 -2.79 6.58 0.08
C ARG A 58 -2.15 7.04 -1.23
N ARG A 59 -1.53 8.22 -1.23
CA ARG A 59 -0.85 8.75 -2.43
C ARG A 59 0.31 7.84 -2.85
N ARG A 60 1.09 7.34 -1.90
CA ARG A 60 2.23 6.49 -2.19
C ARG A 60 1.79 5.14 -2.75
N TRP A 61 0.77 4.53 -2.17
CA TRP A 61 0.19 3.29 -2.67
C TRP A 61 -0.35 3.44 -4.10
N ALA A 62 -1.18 4.44 -4.36
CA ALA A 62 -1.70 4.70 -5.71
C ALA A 62 -0.57 4.89 -6.75
N THR A 63 0.50 5.58 -6.35
CA THR A 63 1.69 5.77 -7.19
C THR A 63 2.40 4.45 -7.46
N ILE A 64 2.63 3.62 -6.44
CA ILE A 64 3.24 2.30 -6.59
C ILE A 64 2.40 1.42 -7.53
N VAL A 65 1.09 1.36 -7.31
CA VAL A 65 0.20 0.48 -8.09
C VAL A 65 0.18 0.87 -9.56
N ARG A 66 0.08 2.18 -9.86
CA ARG A 66 0.13 2.69 -11.22
C ARG A 66 1.51 2.53 -11.88
N GLU A 67 2.58 2.98 -11.23
CA GLU A 67 3.91 3.06 -11.86
C GLU A 67 4.62 1.71 -11.94
N ARG A 68 4.46 0.84 -10.93
CA ARG A 68 5.16 -0.46 -10.89
C ARG A 68 4.39 -1.55 -11.63
N TYR A 69 3.07 -1.53 -11.58
CA TYR A 69 2.23 -2.61 -12.12
C TYR A 69 1.40 -2.19 -13.33
N GLY A 70 1.38 -0.90 -13.70
CA GLY A 70 0.62 -0.41 -14.84
C GLY A 70 -0.89 -0.48 -14.64
N ALA A 71 -1.37 -0.37 -13.40
CA ALA A 71 -2.81 -0.32 -13.15
C ALA A 71 -3.43 0.90 -13.82
N ASP A 72 -4.54 0.66 -14.53
CA ASP A 72 -5.19 1.67 -15.39
C ASP A 72 -6.53 2.15 -14.79
N SER A 73 -7.06 1.40 -13.83
CA SER A 73 -8.23 1.81 -13.03
C SER A 73 -7.80 2.52 -11.75
N ASP A 74 -8.49 3.63 -11.43
CA ASP A 74 -8.36 4.38 -10.17
C ASP A 74 -8.82 3.58 -8.94
#